data_AF-A0A9P9NR83-F1
#
_entry.id   AF-A0A9P9NR83-F1
#
_cell.length_a   1.000
_cell.length_b   1.000
_cell.length_c   1.000
_cell.angle_alpha   90.00
_cell.angle_beta   90.00
_cell.angle_gamma   90.00
#
_symmetry.space_group_name_H-M   'P 1'
#
loop_
_entity.id
_entity.type
_entity.pdbx_description
1 polymer ?
#
loop_
_entity_poly.entity_id
_entity_poly.type
_entity_poly.pdbx_seq_one_letter_code
_entity_poly.pdbx_strand_id
1 'polypeptide(L)'
;MPQRSQKPQPLALTPALPSELLTYILTHQTYPTTLIVCQSRASFLPSLQRCMTNSVQPGPPLPMADQEEDAEVGTGNDVQAERQPEIEVEEERQQSQRRPLLIPTLHQIVSSRSINLVFVPTLSHLRAYLTICPGQEGKEGMENRPPKQKQQRQFDNMGNKTPLLVVYGLVAMHRDTSEWSAQGLGCSVAALVEAGGRGERMVVVLEEREGSAVTAGDDDEEGREREGRREGRKTGWEERLPMLNGSVKRVGLESEDGGWSGRTVEVGRVLGRWFRFEKGEWDHQN
;
A
#
# COMPACT_ATOMS: atom_id res chain seq x y z
N MET A 1 -1.05 11.48 -40.69
CA MET A 1 -1.91 11.62 -39.50
C MET A 1 -1.12 11.09 -38.30
N PRO A 2 -0.56 11.93 -37.42
CA PRO A 2 0.14 11.41 -36.25
C PRO A 2 -0.87 10.70 -35.35
N GLN A 3 -0.60 9.44 -35.00
CA GLN A 3 -1.39 8.71 -34.03
C GLN A 3 -1.36 9.50 -32.73
N ARG A 4 -2.53 9.91 -32.26
CA ARG A 4 -2.70 10.61 -30.98
C ARG A 4 -2.24 9.62 -29.90
N SER A 5 -1.03 9.77 -29.37
CA SER A 5 -0.56 8.98 -28.22
C SER A 5 -1.63 9.05 -27.14
N GLN A 6 -2.34 7.95 -26.89
CA GLN A 6 -3.35 7.91 -25.85
C GLN A 6 -2.64 8.13 -24.52
N LYS A 7 -3.01 9.20 -23.82
CA LYS A 7 -2.48 9.46 -22.48
C LYS A 7 -2.87 8.28 -21.57
N PRO A 8 -1.95 7.76 -20.75
CA PRO A 8 -2.25 6.69 -19.81
C PRO A 8 -3.40 7.12 -18.91
N GLN A 9 -4.43 6.28 -18.81
CA GLN A 9 -5.60 6.58 -18.01
C GLN A 9 -5.26 6.36 -16.52
N PRO A 10 -5.56 7.31 -15.62
CA PRO A 10 -5.30 7.14 -14.19
C PRO A 10 -6.11 5.98 -13.60
N LEU A 11 -5.50 5.25 -12.67
CA LEU A 11 -6.07 4.07 -12.04
C LEU A 11 -6.23 4.21 -10.51
N ALA A 12 -7.36 3.74 -9.98
CA ALA A 12 -7.58 3.53 -8.55
C ALA A 12 -7.74 2.03 -8.30
N LEU A 13 -6.83 1.43 -7.54
CA LEU A 13 -6.88 0.01 -7.19
C LEU A 13 -7.66 -0.20 -5.89
N THR A 14 -8.00 -1.43 -5.53
CA THR A 14 -8.57 -1.72 -4.21
C THR A 14 -7.57 -1.43 -3.08
N PRO A 15 -8.02 -1.21 -1.83
CA PRO A 15 -7.10 -1.02 -0.72
C PRO A 15 -6.14 -2.20 -0.53
N ALA A 16 -4.87 -1.91 -0.28
CA ALA A 16 -3.78 -2.88 -0.21
C ALA A 16 -3.04 -2.76 1.12
N LEU A 17 -2.46 -3.86 1.59
CA LEU A 17 -1.45 -3.81 2.65
C LEU A 17 -0.14 -3.20 2.12
N PRO A 18 0.70 -2.61 3.00
CA PRO A 18 2.04 -2.16 2.61
C PRO A 18 2.89 -3.22 1.90
N SER A 19 2.79 -4.49 2.30
CA SER A 19 3.50 -5.60 1.63
C SER A 19 2.99 -5.86 0.22
N GLU A 20 1.66 -5.91 0.05
CA GLU A 20 0.99 -6.10 -1.25
C GLU A 20 1.35 -4.95 -2.23
N LEU A 21 1.37 -3.71 -1.73
CA LEU A 21 1.81 -2.53 -2.48
C LEU A 21 3.25 -2.69 -3.00
N LEU A 22 4.18 -3.10 -2.14
CA LEU A 22 5.59 -3.26 -2.53
C LEU A 22 5.76 -4.39 -3.55
N THR A 23 5.05 -5.51 -3.38
CA THR A 23 5.02 -6.59 -4.36
C THR A 23 4.49 -6.09 -5.71
N TYR A 24 3.38 -5.36 -5.72
CA TYR A 24 2.82 -4.78 -6.94
C TYR A 24 3.82 -3.87 -7.67
N ILE A 25 4.51 -2.99 -6.95
CA ILE A 25 5.51 -2.09 -7.54
C ILE A 25 6.68 -2.87 -8.14
N LEU A 26 7.15 -3.93 -7.46
CA LEU A 26 8.24 -4.76 -7.95
C LEU A 26 7.85 -5.59 -9.18
N THR A 27 6.57 -6.00 -9.30
CA THR A 27 6.04 -6.74 -10.44
C THR A 27 5.76 -5.84 -11.65
N HIS A 28 5.20 -4.66 -11.42
CA HIS A 28 4.75 -3.73 -12.47
C HIS A 28 5.76 -2.64 -12.80
N GLN A 29 6.99 -2.75 -12.31
CA GLN A 29 8.01 -1.73 -12.45
C GLN A 29 8.24 -1.28 -13.90
N THR A 30 8.31 0.03 -14.05
CA THR A 30 8.66 0.73 -15.29
C THR A 30 9.56 1.89 -14.91
N TYR A 31 10.69 2.06 -15.59
CA TYR A 31 11.58 3.17 -15.27
C TYR A 31 11.02 4.49 -15.82
N PRO A 32 11.02 5.59 -15.03
CA PRO A 32 11.20 5.69 -13.58
C PRO A 32 9.88 5.50 -12.82
N THR A 33 9.88 4.72 -11.74
CA THR A 33 8.70 4.60 -10.85
C THR A 33 8.86 5.54 -9.66
N THR A 34 7.82 6.28 -9.32
CA THR A 34 7.77 7.10 -8.09
C THR A 34 6.66 6.62 -7.19
N LEU A 35 6.97 6.29 -5.94
CA LEU A 35 6.02 5.96 -4.89
C LEU A 35 5.94 7.12 -3.90
N ILE A 36 4.76 7.71 -3.78
CA ILE A 36 4.41 8.69 -2.75
C ILE A 36 3.62 7.97 -1.66
N VAL A 37 4.13 7.99 -0.44
CA VAL A 37 3.47 7.45 0.75
C VAL A 37 2.90 8.62 1.54
N CYS A 38 1.57 8.71 1.62
CA CYS A 38 0.82 9.78 2.26
C CYS A 38 0.74 9.65 3.79
N GLN A 39 1.85 9.23 4.41
CA GLN A 39 2.01 9.15 5.85
C GLN A 39 3.49 9.31 6.23
N SER A 40 3.76 9.44 7.52
CA SER A 40 5.13 9.52 8.01
C SER A 40 5.85 8.17 7.84
N ARG A 41 7.17 8.21 7.69
CA ARG A 41 8.02 7.01 7.71
C ARG A 41 7.84 6.21 9.01
N ALA A 42 7.66 6.91 10.13
CA ALA A 42 7.48 6.31 11.45
C ALA A 42 6.14 5.57 11.58
N SER A 43 5.13 5.93 10.79
CA SER A 43 3.83 5.25 10.75
C SER A 43 3.85 4.07 9.76
N PHE A 44 4.47 4.26 8.59
CA PHE A 44 4.48 3.24 7.53
C PHE A 44 5.32 2.02 7.89
N LEU A 45 6.53 2.20 8.44
CA LEU A 45 7.43 1.08 8.70
C LEU A 45 6.88 0.05 9.70
N PRO A 46 6.28 0.44 10.84
CA PRO A 46 5.63 -0.52 11.73
C PRO A 46 4.45 -1.24 11.08
N SER A 47 3.64 -0.56 10.27
CA SER A 47 2.55 -1.21 9.52
C SER A 47 3.08 -2.27 8.56
N LEU A 48 4.13 -1.93 7.81
CA LEU A 48 4.81 -2.87 6.93
C LEU A 48 5.38 -4.07 7.69
N GLN A 49 6.04 -3.85 8.83
CA GLN A 49 6.57 -4.92 9.68
C GLN A 49 5.47 -5.89 10.13
N ARG A 50 4.32 -5.38 10.59
CA ARG A 50 3.18 -6.21 11.00
C ARG A 50 2.65 -7.07 9.85
N CYS A 51 2.59 -6.52 8.64
CA CYS A 51 2.15 -7.27 7.47
C CYS A 51 3.12 -8.42 7.13
N MET A 52 4.41 -8.23 7.37
CA MET A 52 5.44 -9.25 7.11
C MET A 52 5.53 -10.30 8.21
N THR A 53 5.10 -9.98 9.44
CA THR A 53 5.00 -10.96 10.54
C THR A 53 3.72 -11.78 10.48
N ASN A 54 2.59 -11.16 10.10
CA ASN A 54 1.27 -11.81 10.10
C ASN A 54 1.06 -12.80 8.94
N SER A 55 1.93 -12.80 7.92
CA SER A 55 1.94 -13.88 6.91
C SER A 55 2.45 -15.22 7.46
N VAL A 56 2.82 -15.28 8.74
CA VAL A 56 3.21 -16.47 9.49
C VAL A 56 1.99 -16.99 10.27
N GLN A 57 1.01 -17.59 9.59
CA GLN A 57 0.07 -18.49 10.29
C GLN A 57 0.81 -19.82 10.54
N PRO A 58 0.86 -20.33 11.78
CA PRO A 58 1.34 -21.68 12.07
C PRO A 58 0.44 -22.68 11.36
N GLY A 59 1.02 -23.63 10.61
CA GLY A 59 0.25 -24.76 10.10
C GLY A 59 -0.40 -25.55 11.24
N PRO A 60 -1.46 -26.34 10.97
CA PRO A 60 -2.12 -27.13 12.01
C PRO A 60 -1.09 -28.01 12.74
N PRO A 61 -1.17 -28.16 14.07
CA PRO A 61 -0.31 -29.10 14.79
C PRO A 61 -0.56 -30.50 14.22
N LEU A 62 0.51 -31.19 13.84
CA LEU A 62 0.44 -32.62 13.53
C LEU A 62 -0.12 -33.35 14.76
N PRO A 63 -1.00 -34.34 14.60
CA PRO A 63 -1.54 -35.10 15.71
C PRO A 63 -0.38 -35.80 16.44
N MET A 64 -0.23 -35.46 17.72
CA MET A 64 0.66 -36.15 18.65
C MET A 64 0.21 -37.61 18.72
N ALA A 65 1.06 -38.52 18.25
CA ALA A 65 0.84 -39.94 18.44
C ALA A 65 1.14 -40.26 19.91
N ASP A 66 0.14 -40.82 20.58
CA ASP A 66 0.21 -41.31 21.94
C ASP A 66 1.33 -42.36 22.09
N GLN A 67 2.26 -42.14 23.02
CA GLN A 67 3.13 -43.18 23.54
C GLN A 67 3.13 -43.08 25.07
N GLU A 68 2.31 -43.94 25.67
CA GLU A 68 2.31 -44.24 27.09
C GLU A 68 3.59 -45.02 27.47
N GLU A 69 4.22 -44.50 28.53
CA GLU A 69 4.85 -45.17 29.68
C GLU A 69 5.89 -46.29 29.47
N ASP A 70 7.11 -46.08 29.99
CA ASP A 70 7.55 -46.81 31.20
C ASP A 70 8.84 -46.23 31.81
N ALA A 71 8.91 -46.30 33.14
CA ALA A 71 9.91 -45.70 34.01
C ALA A 71 11.15 -46.59 34.28
N GLU A 72 12.31 -45.96 34.50
CA GLU A 72 13.17 -46.08 35.71
C GLU A 72 14.69 -45.89 35.47
N VAL A 73 15.24 -44.90 36.20
CA VAL A 73 16.52 -44.83 36.94
C VAL A 73 17.84 -45.31 36.29
N GLY A 74 18.82 -44.39 36.19
CA GLY A 74 20.23 -44.74 36.05
C GLY A 74 21.19 -43.56 35.88
N THR A 75 21.75 -43.09 37.00
CA THR A 75 23.08 -42.49 37.21
C THR A 75 23.94 -42.02 36.01
N GLY A 76 24.30 -40.73 36.05
CA GLY A 76 25.66 -40.18 35.86
C GLY A 76 26.43 -40.51 34.57
N ASN A 77 26.68 -39.49 33.75
CA ASN A 77 28.04 -39.12 33.33
C ASN A 77 28.04 -37.82 32.50
N ASP A 78 28.99 -36.94 32.83
CA ASP A 78 29.48 -35.85 32.02
C ASP A 78 29.89 -36.34 30.62
N VAL A 79 29.27 -35.79 29.57
CA VAL A 79 29.87 -35.72 28.24
C VAL A 79 29.48 -34.37 27.62
N GLN A 80 30.49 -33.51 27.47
CA GLN A 80 30.53 -32.36 26.56
C GLN A 80 29.85 -32.70 25.23
N ALA A 81 28.75 -32.01 24.92
CA ALA A 81 28.14 -32.04 23.60
C ALA A 81 28.16 -30.62 23.04
N GLU A 82 29.21 -30.30 22.28
CA GLU A 82 29.15 -29.28 21.24
C GLU A 82 27.94 -29.60 20.33
N ARG A 83 26.85 -28.84 20.46
CA ARG A 83 25.70 -28.92 19.56
C ARG A 83 25.48 -27.58 18.88
N GLN A 84 25.90 -27.58 17.61
CA GLN A 84 25.16 -27.08 16.45
C GLN A 84 24.98 -25.55 16.29
N PRO A 85 25.77 -24.91 15.40
CA PRO A 85 25.36 -23.68 14.70
C PRO A 85 24.40 -23.94 13.52
N GLU A 86 23.98 -25.20 13.29
CA GLU A 86 23.24 -25.59 12.08
C GLU A 86 21.73 -25.31 12.17
N ILE A 87 21.14 -25.32 13.37
CA ILE A 87 19.71 -25.07 13.59
C ILE A 87 19.35 -23.60 13.29
N GLU A 88 20.21 -22.65 13.67
CA GLU A 88 19.98 -21.21 13.45
C GLU A 88 20.00 -20.84 11.95
N VAL A 89 20.89 -21.45 11.16
CA VAL A 89 21.04 -21.16 9.72
C VAL A 89 19.85 -21.68 8.91
N GLU A 90 19.23 -22.78 9.34
CA GLU A 90 18.10 -23.38 8.64
C GLU A 90 16.78 -22.65 8.95
N GLU A 91 16.60 -22.17 10.19
CA GLU A 91 15.48 -21.29 10.55
C GLU A 91 15.51 -19.96 9.79
N GLU A 92 16.68 -19.31 9.65
CA GLU A 92 16.81 -18.07 8.87
C GLU A 92 16.49 -18.28 7.37
N ARG A 93 16.89 -19.42 6.80
CA ARG A 93 16.60 -19.77 5.40
C ARG A 93 15.11 -20.05 5.18
N GLN A 94 14.46 -20.75 6.11
CA GLN A 94 13.02 -21.03 6.05
C GLN A 94 12.18 -19.76 6.26
N GLN A 95 12.60 -18.85 7.16
CA GLN A 95 11.97 -17.54 7.32
C GLN A 95 12.12 -16.67 6.07
N SER A 96 13.27 -16.74 5.40
CA SER A 96 13.52 -16.05 4.13
C SER A 96 12.64 -16.59 3.00
N GLN A 97 12.46 -17.91 2.90
CA GLN A 97 11.53 -18.53 1.92
C GLN A 97 10.07 -18.13 2.15
N ARG A 98 9.69 -17.83 3.40
CA ARG A 98 8.35 -17.35 3.77
C ARG A 98 8.15 -15.84 3.54
N ARG A 99 9.19 -15.10 3.17
CA ARG A 99 9.15 -13.62 3.02
C ARG A 99 9.85 -13.17 1.73
N PRO A 100 9.19 -13.27 0.56
CA PRO A 100 9.81 -12.96 -0.74
C PRO A 100 10.27 -11.50 -0.89
N LEU A 101 9.69 -10.55 -0.13
CA LEU A 101 10.14 -9.15 -0.08
C LEU A 101 11.46 -8.95 0.68
N LEU A 102 11.88 -9.93 1.51
CA LEU A 102 13.13 -9.89 2.26
C LEU A 102 14.28 -10.64 1.60
N ILE A 103 14.03 -11.36 0.50
CA ILE A 103 15.09 -12.05 -0.25
C ILE A 103 15.69 -11.03 -1.22
N PRO A 104 16.89 -10.46 -0.96
CA PRO A 104 17.46 -9.44 -1.83
C PRO A 104 17.96 -10.07 -3.13
N THR A 105 17.05 -10.28 -4.09
CA THR A 105 17.42 -10.78 -5.40
C THR A 105 18.11 -9.69 -6.20
N LEU A 106 19.02 -10.05 -7.13
CA LEU A 106 19.67 -9.08 -8.02
C LEU A 106 18.62 -8.22 -8.74
N HIS A 107 17.52 -8.84 -9.17
CA HIS A 107 16.36 -8.16 -9.74
C HIS A 107 15.81 -7.10 -8.77
N GLN A 108 15.46 -7.46 -7.53
CA GLN A 108 14.95 -6.50 -6.54
C GLN A 108 15.95 -5.38 -6.20
N ILE A 109 17.26 -5.67 -6.15
CA ILE A 109 18.29 -4.64 -5.89
C ILE A 109 18.36 -3.66 -7.07
N VAL A 110 18.35 -4.16 -8.31
CA VAL A 110 18.32 -3.30 -9.51
C VAL A 110 17.02 -2.50 -9.57
N SER A 111 15.88 -3.13 -9.28
CA SER A 111 14.55 -2.54 -9.22
C SER A 111 14.41 -1.45 -8.16
N SER A 112 14.93 -1.68 -6.96
CA SER A 112 14.84 -0.67 -5.88
C SER A 112 15.59 0.61 -6.22
N ARG A 113 16.67 0.54 -7.01
CA ARG A 113 17.42 1.71 -7.49
C ARG A 113 16.63 2.58 -8.48
N SER A 114 15.61 2.01 -9.15
CA SER A 114 14.77 2.74 -10.11
C SER A 114 13.46 3.26 -9.50
N ILE A 115 13.22 2.99 -8.21
CA ILE A 115 12.06 3.45 -7.47
C ILE A 115 12.44 4.68 -6.64
N ASN A 116 11.84 5.82 -6.95
CA ASN A 116 11.92 7.01 -6.11
C ASN A 116 10.82 6.95 -5.05
N LEU A 117 11.19 6.82 -3.77
CA LEU A 117 10.25 6.75 -2.66
C LEU A 117 10.22 8.06 -1.88
N VAL A 118 9.04 8.62 -1.67
CA VAL A 118 8.83 9.88 -0.97
C VAL A 118 7.73 9.74 0.07
N PHE A 119 8.04 10.10 1.32
CA PHE A 119 7.05 10.20 2.39
C PHE A 119 6.55 11.64 2.49
N VAL A 120 5.22 11.81 2.41
CA VAL A 120 4.55 13.10 2.59
C VAL A 120 3.58 12.97 3.77
N PRO A 121 3.93 13.47 4.97
CA PRO A 121 3.10 13.26 6.15
C PRO A 121 1.89 14.22 6.22
N THR A 122 1.85 15.27 5.41
CA THR A 122 0.75 16.25 5.41
C THR A 122 0.34 16.68 4.00
N LEU A 123 -0.86 17.25 3.87
CA LEU A 123 -1.37 17.80 2.60
C LEU A 123 -0.46 18.89 2.02
N SER A 124 0.16 19.71 2.86
CA SER A 124 1.12 20.73 2.42
C SER A 124 2.36 20.10 1.77
N HIS A 125 2.88 19.01 2.34
CA HIS A 125 4.00 18.27 1.75
C HIS A 125 3.60 17.64 0.42
N LEU A 126 2.40 17.03 0.35
CA LEU A 126 1.87 16.47 -0.89
C LEU A 126 1.77 17.53 -1.98
N ARG A 127 1.14 18.68 -1.69
CA ARG A 127 0.97 19.78 -2.66
C ARG A 127 2.30 20.33 -3.13
N ALA A 128 3.21 20.63 -2.20
CA ALA A 128 4.54 21.12 -2.53
C ALA A 128 5.31 20.11 -3.40
N TYR A 129 5.17 18.81 -3.13
CA TYR A 129 5.80 17.78 -3.95
C TYR A 129 5.18 17.70 -5.36
N LEU A 130 3.84 17.75 -5.47
CA LEU A 130 3.14 17.67 -6.75
C LEU A 130 3.45 18.87 -7.66
N THR A 131 3.71 20.07 -7.12
CA THR A 131 4.11 21.23 -7.94
C THR A 131 5.49 21.06 -8.56
N ILE A 132 6.46 20.52 -7.80
CA ILE A 132 7.83 20.30 -8.28
C ILE A 132 8.04 18.91 -8.90
N CYS A 133 7.03 18.04 -8.87
CA CYS A 133 7.15 16.65 -9.28
C CYS A 133 7.80 16.59 -10.68
N PRO A 134 8.99 15.96 -10.81
CA PRO A 134 9.80 16.11 -11.98
C PRO A 134 9.05 15.54 -13.19
N GLY A 135 8.74 16.40 -14.16
CA GLY A 135 8.36 15.93 -15.48
C GLY A 135 9.47 15.03 -16.02
N GLN A 136 9.13 14.00 -16.79
CA GLN A 136 10.11 13.38 -17.67
C GLN A 136 10.68 14.54 -18.50
N GLU A 137 11.93 14.93 -18.23
CA GLU A 137 12.61 15.90 -19.07
C GLU A 137 12.59 15.30 -20.47
N GLY A 138 11.81 15.94 -21.36
CA GLY A 138 11.77 15.57 -22.76
C GLY A 138 13.18 15.55 -23.34
N LYS A 139 13.31 14.93 -24.50
CA LYS A 139 14.57 14.76 -25.25
C LYS A 139 15.42 16.04 -25.37
N GLU A 140 14.86 17.23 -25.18
CA GLU A 140 15.54 18.53 -25.19
C GLU A 140 16.42 18.80 -23.94
N GLY A 141 16.06 18.29 -22.75
CA GLY A 141 16.89 18.38 -21.54
C GLY A 141 18.12 17.46 -21.56
N MET A 142 18.17 16.54 -22.52
CA MET A 142 19.23 15.55 -22.68
C MET A 142 20.53 16.16 -23.23
N GLU A 143 20.46 17.26 -23.98
CA GLU A 143 21.63 17.85 -24.62
C GLU A 143 22.52 18.61 -23.61
N ASN A 144 21.90 19.35 -22.68
CA ASN A 144 22.58 20.25 -21.74
C ASN A 144 23.06 19.64 -20.42
N ARG A 145 22.92 18.32 -20.22
CA ARG A 145 23.26 17.66 -18.95
C ARG A 145 24.71 17.13 -18.92
N PRO A 146 25.44 17.22 -17.78
CA PRO A 146 26.81 16.72 -17.66
C PRO A 146 26.94 15.21 -17.97
N PRO A 147 28.08 14.79 -18.57
CA PRO A 147 28.26 13.47 -19.18
C PRO A 147 28.09 12.28 -18.22
N LYS A 148 28.30 12.46 -16.92
CA LYS A 148 28.12 11.40 -15.91
C LYS A 148 26.66 10.98 -15.73
N GLN A 149 25.68 11.88 -15.91
CA GLN A 149 24.25 11.54 -15.83
C GLN A 149 23.71 10.97 -17.14
N LYS A 150 24.36 11.25 -18.28
CA LYS A 150 24.03 10.64 -19.58
C LYS A 150 24.31 9.12 -19.58
N GLN A 151 25.41 8.69 -18.94
CA GLN A 151 25.79 7.27 -18.87
C GLN A 151 24.89 6.46 -17.93
N GLN A 152 24.46 7.02 -16.79
CA GLN A 152 23.53 6.34 -15.88
C GLN A 152 22.20 6.01 -16.60
N ARG A 153 21.69 6.94 -17.41
CA ARG A 153 20.41 6.77 -18.12
C ARG A 153 20.47 5.95 -19.41
N GLN A 154 21.66 5.68 -19.96
CA GLN A 154 21.80 4.80 -21.12
C GLN A 154 21.48 3.34 -20.78
N PHE A 155 21.75 2.91 -19.54
CA PHE A 155 21.32 1.61 -19.03
C PHE A 155 19.85 1.60 -18.55
N ASP A 156 19.28 2.77 -18.26
CA ASP A 156 17.92 2.94 -17.75
C ASP A 156 16.83 2.97 -18.85
N ASN A 157 17.20 2.95 -20.13
CA ASN A 157 16.28 3.08 -21.27
C ASN A 157 15.49 1.80 -21.57
N MET A 158 15.26 0.97 -20.55
CA MET A 158 14.77 -0.40 -20.71
C MET A 158 13.30 -0.50 -20.33
N GLY A 159 12.44 -0.24 -21.32
CA GLY A 159 11.04 -0.65 -21.30
C GLY A 159 10.12 0.22 -22.14
N ASN A 160 9.38 -0.38 -23.07
CA ASN A 160 8.28 0.27 -23.83
C ASN A 160 7.05 0.58 -22.94
N LYS A 161 7.20 0.63 -21.62
CA LYS A 161 6.11 0.74 -20.67
C LYS A 161 6.08 2.13 -20.05
N THR A 162 4.87 2.66 -19.84
CA THR A 162 4.65 3.98 -19.27
C THR A 162 5.15 4.05 -17.81
N PRO A 163 6.00 5.03 -17.45
CA PRO A 163 6.44 5.25 -16.07
C PRO A 163 5.29 5.34 -15.07
N LEU A 164 5.48 4.86 -13.83
CA LEU A 164 4.44 4.89 -12.80
C LEU A 164 4.62 6.03 -11.78
N LEU A 165 3.50 6.67 -11.42
CA LEU A 165 3.38 7.55 -10.25
C LEU A 165 2.34 6.94 -9.31
N VAL A 166 2.81 6.22 -8.29
CA VAL A 166 1.98 5.52 -7.31
C VAL A 166 1.78 6.39 -6.08
N VAL A 167 0.55 6.55 -5.62
CA VAL A 167 0.21 7.28 -4.39
C VAL A 167 -0.55 6.35 -3.45
N TYR A 168 -0.06 6.25 -2.21
CA TYR A 168 -0.58 5.35 -1.20
C TYR A 168 -1.07 6.12 0.03
N GLY A 169 -2.35 5.99 0.38
CA GLY A 169 -2.97 6.60 1.56
C GLY A 169 -3.48 8.03 1.37
N LEU A 170 -3.88 8.40 0.15
CA LEU A 170 -4.30 9.75 -0.18
C LEU A 170 -5.57 10.15 0.59
N VAL A 171 -6.58 9.28 0.62
CA VAL A 171 -7.85 9.51 1.31
C VAL A 171 -7.62 9.54 2.81
N ALA A 172 -6.84 8.60 3.35
CA ALA A 172 -6.49 8.58 4.77
C ALA A 172 -5.86 9.90 5.25
N MET A 173 -4.95 10.48 4.46
CA MET A 173 -4.34 11.77 4.78
C MET A 173 -5.36 12.91 4.93
N HIS A 174 -6.50 12.87 4.22
CA HIS A 174 -7.51 13.91 4.31
C HIS A 174 -8.38 13.79 5.58
N ARG A 175 -8.55 12.60 6.17
CA ARG A 175 -9.56 12.31 7.22
C ARG A 175 -9.46 13.22 8.44
N ASP A 176 -8.24 13.46 8.92
CA ASP A 176 -7.99 14.25 10.13
C ASP A 176 -7.73 15.73 9.83
N THR A 177 -8.17 16.21 8.68
CA THR A 177 -7.93 17.59 8.23
C THR A 177 -9.25 18.31 7.97
N SER A 178 -9.22 19.65 8.05
CA SER A 178 -10.33 20.50 7.63
C SER A 178 -10.64 20.41 6.12
N GLU A 179 -9.81 19.69 5.37
CA GLU A 179 -9.94 19.41 3.94
C GLU A 179 -10.53 18.01 3.67
N TRP A 180 -11.09 17.34 4.69
CA TRP A 180 -11.97 16.19 4.51
C TRP A 180 -13.28 16.61 3.85
N SER A 181 -13.26 16.78 2.53
CA SER A 181 -14.42 17.10 1.72
C SER A 181 -14.20 16.77 0.25
N ALA A 182 -15.28 16.78 -0.55
CA ALA A 182 -15.22 16.46 -1.97
C ALA A 182 -14.39 17.50 -2.73
N GLN A 183 -14.48 18.76 -2.30
CA GLN A 183 -13.66 19.85 -2.80
C GLN A 183 -12.18 19.63 -2.45
N GLY A 184 -11.88 19.36 -1.17
CA GLY A 184 -10.51 19.19 -0.68
C GLY A 184 -9.81 18.01 -1.36
N LEU A 185 -10.44 16.83 -1.31
CA LEU A 185 -9.94 15.62 -1.96
C LEU A 185 -9.85 15.80 -3.48
N GLY A 186 -10.88 16.40 -4.10
CA GLY A 186 -10.91 16.66 -5.54
C GLY A 186 -9.76 17.55 -6.01
N CYS A 187 -9.38 18.57 -5.23
CA CYS A 187 -8.23 19.42 -5.52
C CYS A 187 -6.90 18.64 -5.49
N SER A 188 -6.68 17.81 -4.46
CA SER A 188 -5.46 16.99 -4.36
C SER A 188 -5.36 15.98 -5.50
N VAL A 189 -6.47 15.33 -5.85
CA VAL A 189 -6.56 14.39 -6.96
C VAL A 189 -6.29 15.08 -8.31
N ALA A 190 -6.87 16.25 -8.54
CA ALA A 190 -6.64 17.02 -9.76
C ALA A 190 -5.15 17.36 -9.93
N ALA A 191 -4.53 17.88 -8.86
CA ALA A 191 -3.10 18.19 -8.85
C ALA A 191 -2.22 16.95 -9.09
N LEU A 192 -2.64 15.79 -8.58
CA LEU A 192 -1.94 14.53 -8.80
C LEU A 192 -2.02 14.06 -10.25
N VAL A 193 -3.21 14.09 -10.85
CA VAL A 193 -3.40 13.72 -12.26
C VAL A 193 -2.66 14.69 -13.19
N GLU A 194 -2.68 15.98 -12.86
CA GLU A 194 -1.88 16.98 -13.57
C GLU A 194 -0.39 16.66 -13.48
N ALA A 195 0.14 16.39 -12.28
CA ALA A 195 1.55 16.04 -12.09
C ALA A 195 1.96 14.79 -12.87
N GLY A 196 1.12 13.75 -12.89
CA GLY A 196 1.33 12.56 -13.72
C GLY A 196 1.34 12.89 -15.21
N GLY A 197 0.39 13.72 -15.65
CA GLY A 197 0.29 14.20 -17.03
C GLY A 197 1.50 15.01 -17.50
N ARG A 198 2.09 15.86 -16.64
CA ARG A 198 3.33 16.60 -16.94
C ARG A 198 4.53 15.69 -17.18
N GLY A 199 4.54 14.53 -16.53
CA GLY A 199 5.64 13.57 -16.63
C GLY A 199 5.38 12.37 -17.53
N GLU A 200 4.27 12.37 -18.28
CA GLU A 200 3.80 11.22 -19.07
C GLU A 200 3.75 9.92 -18.26
N ARG A 201 3.41 10.02 -16.97
CA ARG A 201 3.35 8.90 -16.03
C ARG A 201 1.92 8.41 -15.87
N MET A 202 1.74 7.10 -15.77
CA MET A 202 0.49 6.50 -15.33
C MET A 202 0.35 6.73 -13.82
N VAL A 203 -0.73 7.40 -13.42
CA VAL A 203 -1.04 7.63 -12.01
C VAL A 203 -1.82 6.44 -11.47
N VAL A 204 -1.38 5.89 -10.35
CA VAL A 204 -2.07 4.81 -9.63
C VAL A 204 -2.28 5.24 -8.18
N VAL A 205 -3.52 5.18 -7.70
CA VAL A 205 -3.90 5.49 -6.32
C VAL A 205 -4.38 4.23 -5.60
N LEU A 206 -3.92 4.06 -4.36
CA LEU A 206 -4.30 2.98 -3.46
C LEU A 206 -4.46 3.52 -2.04
N GLU A 207 -5.34 2.91 -1.26
CA GLU A 207 -5.41 3.15 0.19
C GLU A 207 -4.81 2.01 0.97
N GLU A 208 -4.39 2.31 2.20
CA GLU A 208 -4.04 1.28 3.17
C GLU A 208 -5.28 0.46 3.50
N ARG A 209 -5.18 -0.85 3.32
CA ARG A 209 -6.18 -1.77 3.84
C ARG A 209 -6.01 -1.80 5.34
N GLU A 210 -7.03 -1.34 6.06
CA GLU A 210 -7.10 -1.54 7.49
C GLU A 210 -7.05 -3.06 7.72
N GLY A 211 -5.95 -3.52 8.33
CA GLY A 211 -5.84 -4.92 8.70
C GLY A 211 -7.05 -5.26 9.55
N SER A 212 -7.59 -6.47 9.41
CA SER A 212 -8.60 -7.01 10.32
C SER A 212 -7.96 -7.17 11.71
N ALA A 213 -7.62 -6.06 12.37
CA ALA A 213 -7.50 -5.98 13.80
C ALA A 213 -8.93 -6.14 14.29
N VAL A 214 -9.32 -7.42 14.39
CA VAL A 214 -10.14 -7.95 15.45
C VAL A 214 -10.51 -6.85 16.45
N THR A 215 -11.75 -6.39 16.35
CA THR A 215 -12.61 -6.20 17.50
C THR A 215 -12.60 -7.51 18.30
N ALA A 216 -11.50 -7.76 19.01
CA ALA A 216 -11.42 -8.76 20.07
C ALA A 216 -11.60 -7.99 21.37
N GLY A 217 -12.81 -8.04 21.90
CA GLY A 217 -13.17 -7.46 23.18
C GLY A 217 -14.38 -6.53 23.11
N ASP A 218 -15.55 -7.11 22.85
CA ASP A 218 -16.77 -6.83 23.65
C ASP A 218 -17.79 -7.91 23.29
N ASP A 219 -17.47 -9.14 23.71
CA ASP A 219 -18.51 -10.12 24.00
C ASP A 219 -18.90 -9.88 25.46
N ASP A 220 -20.01 -9.19 25.69
CA ASP A 220 -20.97 -9.58 26.72
C ASP A 220 -22.36 -9.00 26.43
N GLU A 221 -23.30 -9.95 26.32
CA GLU A 221 -24.74 -9.89 26.61
C GLU A 221 -25.76 -9.43 25.53
N GLU A 222 -26.33 -10.48 24.93
CA GLU A 222 -27.76 -10.74 24.71
C GLU A 222 -28.46 -10.20 23.45
N GLY A 223 -28.52 -11.10 22.46
CA GLY A 223 -29.80 -11.50 21.88
C GLY A 223 -30.31 -10.64 20.73
N ARG A 224 -29.94 -11.01 19.49
CA ARG A 224 -30.80 -10.86 18.30
C ARG A 224 -30.37 -11.82 17.20
N GLU A 225 -31.31 -12.66 16.80
CA GLU A 225 -31.15 -13.66 15.75
C GLU A 225 -31.03 -13.00 14.36
N ARG A 226 -30.00 -13.43 13.63
CA ARG A 226 -29.89 -13.60 12.17
C ARG A 226 -30.60 -12.59 11.26
N GLU A 227 -29.78 -11.81 10.55
CA GLU A 227 -29.87 -11.79 9.08
C GLU A 227 -28.49 -11.63 8.45
N GLY A 228 -28.12 -12.60 7.61
CA GLY A 228 -26.82 -12.64 6.95
C GLY A 228 -26.68 -11.51 5.94
N ARG A 229 -26.03 -10.42 6.35
CA ARG A 229 -25.32 -9.56 5.42
C ARG A 229 -23.86 -9.95 5.54
N ARG A 230 -23.32 -10.66 4.55
CA ARG A 230 -21.88 -10.57 4.24
C ARG A 230 -21.56 -9.08 4.28
N GLU A 231 -20.92 -8.61 5.35
CA GLU A 231 -20.31 -7.29 5.37
C GLU A 231 -19.20 -7.36 4.33
N GLY A 232 -19.61 -7.17 3.07
CA GLY A 232 -18.72 -7.13 1.94
C GLY A 232 -17.75 -6.03 2.25
N ARG A 233 -16.52 -6.45 2.56
CA ARG A 233 -15.29 -5.67 2.71
C ARG A 233 -15.47 -4.28 2.11
N LYS A 234 -16.00 -3.34 2.90
CA LYS A 234 -16.39 -2.02 2.39
C LYS A 234 -15.13 -1.41 1.85
N THR A 235 -15.06 -1.25 0.54
CA THR A 235 -13.92 -0.59 -0.05
C THR A 235 -13.86 0.81 0.55
N GLY A 236 -12.69 1.33 0.92
CA GLY A 236 -12.57 2.69 1.47
C GLY A 236 -13.15 3.78 0.56
N TRP A 237 -13.57 3.41 -0.65
CA TRP A 237 -14.25 4.21 -1.66
C TRP A 237 -15.73 4.47 -1.36
N GLU A 238 -16.41 3.63 -0.58
CA GLU A 238 -17.83 3.81 -0.21
C GLU A 238 -18.02 4.81 0.93
N GLU A 239 -16.94 5.25 1.57
CA GLU A 239 -16.98 6.24 2.64
C GLU A 239 -17.57 7.57 2.13
N ARG A 240 -18.49 8.16 2.91
CA ARG A 240 -19.15 9.42 2.55
C ARG A 240 -18.48 10.60 3.24
N LEU A 241 -18.29 11.66 2.47
CA LEU A 241 -17.67 12.91 2.90
C LEU A 241 -18.52 14.12 2.47
N PRO A 242 -18.45 15.24 3.20
CA PRO A 242 -19.21 16.42 2.85
C PRO A 242 -18.73 17.03 1.52
N MET A 243 -19.61 17.71 0.79
CA MET A 243 -19.22 18.33 -0.48
C MET A 243 -18.23 19.49 -0.31
N LEU A 244 -18.30 20.22 0.81
CA LEU A 244 -17.55 21.46 1.06
C LEU A 244 -16.64 21.35 2.28
N ASN A 245 -15.49 22.03 2.23
CA ASN A 245 -14.56 22.16 3.35
C ASN A 245 -15.26 22.80 4.57
N GLY A 246 -14.88 22.37 5.77
CA GLY A 246 -15.40 22.94 7.02
C GLY A 246 -16.85 22.54 7.37
N SER A 247 -17.45 21.59 6.64
CA SER A 247 -18.73 21.02 7.05
C SER A 247 -18.58 20.31 8.40
N VAL A 248 -19.55 20.48 9.30
CA VAL A 248 -19.50 19.92 10.65
C VAL A 248 -20.31 18.64 10.72
N LYS A 249 -19.73 17.58 11.30
CA LYS A 249 -20.44 16.36 11.67
C LYS A 249 -21.22 16.61 12.95
N ARG A 250 -22.54 16.67 12.86
CA ARG A 250 -23.47 16.72 14.00
C ARG A 250 -23.60 15.30 14.56
N VAL A 251 -22.94 15.06 15.68
CA VAL A 251 -23.04 13.80 16.43
C VAL A 251 -24.38 13.80 17.19
N GLY A 252 -25.17 12.74 17.08
CA GLY A 252 -26.39 12.54 17.89
C GLY A 252 -27.74 12.65 17.15
N LEU A 253 -27.75 12.95 15.86
CA LEU A 253 -28.93 12.74 15.00
C LEU A 253 -28.63 11.60 14.04
N GLU A 254 -29.22 10.44 14.28
CA GLU A 254 -29.23 9.30 13.37
C GLU A 254 -30.07 9.65 12.13
N SER A 255 -29.57 10.56 11.31
CA SER A 255 -30.04 10.71 9.94
C SER A 255 -29.27 9.73 9.06
N GLU A 256 -29.96 9.14 8.10
CA GLU A 256 -29.44 8.18 7.11
C GLU A 256 -28.18 8.69 6.37
N ASP A 257 -27.94 10.01 6.41
CA ASP A 257 -26.79 10.71 5.83
C ASP A 257 -25.53 10.83 6.73
N GLY A 258 -25.48 10.16 7.89
CA GLY A 258 -24.24 10.05 8.69
C GLY A 258 -23.89 11.30 9.50
N GLY A 259 -24.90 12.11 9.87
CA GLY A 259 -24.77 13.24 10.77
C GLY A 259 -24.09 14.49 10.19
N TRP A 260 -23.65 14.49 8.94
CA TRP A 260 -23.06 15.69 8.33
C TRP A 260 -24.10 16.78 8.07
N SER A 261 -23.74 18.03 8.34
CA SER A 261 -24.58 19.17 7.96
C SER A 261 -24.48 19.42 6.44
N GLY A 262 -25.46 18.95 5.68
CA GLY A 262 -25.60 19.23 4.24
C GLY A 262 -25.41 18.01 3.33
N ARG A 263 -25.17 18.25 2.04
CA ARG A 263 -25.01 17.18 1.04
C ARG A 263 -23.66 16.48 1.21
N THR A 264 -23.68 15.16 1.16
CA THR A 264 -22.50 14.30 1.18
C THR A 264 -22.39 13.50 -0.12
N VAL A 265 -21.19 13.00 -0.38
CA VAL A 265 -20.85 12.21 -1.56
C VAL A 265 -19.83 11.15 -1.19
N GLU A 266 -19.84 10.02 -1.89
CA GLU A 266 -18.86 8.95 -1.70
C GLU A 266 -17.49 9.34 -2.24
N VAL A 267 -16.43 8.92 -1.56
CA VAL A 267 -15.03 9.03 -1.99
C VAL A 267 -14.87 8.52 -3.42
N GLY A 268 -15.45 7.34 -3.72
CA GLY A 268 -15.38 6.69 -5.01
C GLY A 268 -15.97 7.54 -6.14
N ARG A 269 -17.00 8.34 -5.85
CA ARG A 269 -17.58 9.26 -6.85
C ARG A 269 -16.66 10.44 -7.14
N VAL A 270 -15.92 10.93 -6.15
CA VAL A 270 -14.92 12.00 -6.33
C VAL A 270 -13.75 11.48 -7.16
N LEU A 271 -13.22 10.31 -6.80
CA LEU A 271 -12.12 9.66 -7.52
C LEU A 271 -12.53 9.24 -8.94
N GLY A 272 -13.74 8.74 -9.14
CA GLY A 272 -14.24 8.28 -10.44
C GLY A 272 -14.35 9.38 -11.51
N ARG A 273 -14.25 10.65 -11.13
CA ARG A 273 -14.11 11.76 -12.10
C ARG A 273 -12.76 11.77 -12.80
N TRP A 274 -11.76 11.12 -12.21
CA TRP A 274 -10.35 11.19 -12.59
C TRP A 274 -9.74 9.83 -12.87
N PHE A 275 -10.19 8.81 -12.13
CA PHE A 275 -9.63 7.46 -12.13
C PHE A 275 -10.64 6.43 -12.63
N ARG A 276 -10.11 5.41 -13.30
CA ARG A 276 -10.81 4.14 -13.50
C ARG A 276 -10.52 3.22 -12.30
N PHE A 277 -11.54 2.50 -11.84
CA PHE A 277 -11.39 1.54 -10.74
C PHE A 277 -11.01 0.16 -11.28
N GLU A 278 -10.04 -0.49 -10.65
CA GLU A 278 -9.68 -1.89 -10.88
C GLU A 278 -9.42 -2.61 -9.55
N LYS A 279 -9.50 -3.94 -9.59
CA LYS A 279 -9.11 -4.79 -8.45
C LYS A 279 -7.59 -4.97 -8.46
N GLY A 280 -6.98 -4.94 -7.28
CA GLY A 280 -5.59 -5.29 -7.13
C GLY A 280 -5.36 -6.80 -7.23
N GLU A 281 -4.13 -7.20 -7.56
CA GLU A 281 -3.76 -8.61 -7.71
C GLU A 281 -3.95 -9.43 -6.42
N TRP A 282 -3.87 -8.76 -5.27
CA TRP A 282 -4.10 -9.34 -3.94
C TRP A 282 -5.56 -9.71 -3.66
N ASP A 283 -6.53 -9.24 -4.45
CA ASP A 283 -7.92 -9.67 -4.32
C ASP A 283 -8.16 -11.07 -4.89
N HIS A 284 -7.22 -11.63 -5.66
CA HIS A 284 -7.29 -12.99 -6.20
C HIS A 284 -6.70 -14.05 -5.27
N GLN A 285 -5.97 -13.64 -4.24
CA GLN A 285 -5.27 -14.54 -3.30
C GLN A 285 -6.10 -14.89 -2.06
N ASN A 286 -7.39 -14.53 -2.02
CA ASN A 286 -8.26 -14.72 -0.86
C ASN A 286 -9.61 -15.33 -1.24
#